data_AF-A0A914C205-F1
#
_entry.id   AF-A0A914C205-F1
#
_cell.length_a   1.000
_cell.length_b   1.000
_cell.length_c   1.000
_cell.angle_alpha   90.00
_cell.angle_beta   90.00
_cell.angle_gamma   90.00
#
_symmetry.space_group_name_H-M   'P 1'
#
loop_
_entity.id
_entity.type
_entity.pdbx_description
1 polymer ?
#
loop_
_entity_poly.entity_id
_entity_poly.type
_entity_poly.pdbx_seq_one_letter_code
_entity_poly.pdbx_strand_id
1 'polypeptide(L)'
;MRRLATKVPLGNIEHQDGGVLTNNPTAIALHEAKLLWPKEKLQCVVSIGNGRTVEEPELIQFSKYSSGLRSRETWLQLERIIDAATDTEKVHYAMLDSLPADVYFRLNPYMSHTYTLDETDSKKLAQMQEDAKQYVRKNKNKIHSAANQLVKEPVLHKHLMRNLVSWNHEKQLFGSGYNI
;
A
#
# COMPACT_ATOMS: atom_id res chain seq x y z
N MET A 1 -27.34 -8.45 5.19
CA MET A 1 -26.47 -9.28 4.32
C MET A 1 -25.97 -8.40 3.17
N ARG A 2 -24.86 -7.67 3.36
CA ARG A 2 -24.28 -6.81 2.32
C ARG A 2 -23.15 -7.58 1.62
N ARG A 3 -23.22 -7.67 0.29
CA ARG A 3 -22.26 -8.41 -0.56
C ARG A 3 -20.97 -7.58 -0.68
N LEU A 4 -19.90 -7.97 0.00
CA LEU A 4 -18.61 -7.26 0.03
C LEU A 4 -17.73 -7.48 -1.22
N ALA A 5 -18.24 -8.17 -2.24
CA ALA A 5 -17.62 -8.26 -3.56
C ALA A 5 -18.68 -7.96 -4.63
N THR A 6 -19.30 -6.79 -4.53
CA THR A 6 -20.28 -6.38 -5.54
C THR A 6 -19.51 -5.96 -6.79
N LYS A 7 -19.61 -6.75 -7.86
CA LYS A 7 -19.15 -6.35 -9.18
C LYS A 7 -19.93 -5.11 -9.60
N VAL A 8 -19.22 -4.04 -9.92
CA VAL A 8 -19.82 -2.79 -10.40
C VAL A 8 -19.57 -2.73 -11.90
N PRO A 9 -20.61 -2.88 -12.74
CA PRO A 9 -20.46 -2.72 -14.18
C PRO A 9 -20.28 -1.24 -14.53
N LEU A 10 -19.26 -0.92 -15.31
CA LEU A 10 -19.05 0.38 -15.94
C LEU A 10 -18.93 0.17 -17.45
N GLY A 11 -20.02 0.42 -18.18
CA GLY A 11 -20.11 0.05 -19.59
C GLY A 11 -20.00 -1.47 -19.78
N ASN A 12 -19.02 -1.91 -20.58
CA ASN A 12 -18.76 -3.33 -20.86
C ASN A 12 -17.73 -3.97 -19.92
N ILE A 13 -17.28 -3.26 -18.89
CA ILE A 13 -16.23 -3.71 -17.98
C ILE A 13 -16.84 -3.94 -16.60
N GLU A 14 -16.59 -5.13 -16.03
CA GLU A 14 -16.94 -5.42 -14.64
C GLU A 14 -15.77 -5.03 -13.73
N HIS A 15 -16.02 -4.16 -12.76
CA HIS A 15 -15.04 -3.76 -11.78
C HIS A 15 -15.30 -4.46 -10.44
N GLN A 16 -14.23 -4.85 -9.77
CA GLN A 16 -14.25 -5.41 -8.42
C GLN A 16 -13.20 -4.67 -7.58
N ASP A 17 -13.33 -4.78 -6.25
CA ASP A 17 -12.36 -4.20 -5.33
C ASP A 17 -10.93 -4.71 -5.63
N GLY A 18 -10.00 -3.77 -5.74
CA GLY A 18 -8.57 -4.04 -5.96
C GLY A 18 -7.93 -4.78 -4.79
N GLY A 19 -8.51 -4.74 -3.59
CA GLY A 19 -8.08 -5.53 -2.44
C GLY A 19 -8.15 -7.05 -2.67
N VAL A 20 -8.99 -7.50 -3.62
CA VAL A 20 -9.07 -8.91 -4.04
C VAL A 20 -7.82 -9.35 -4.80
N LEU A 21 -7.18 -8.43 -5.53
CA LEU A 21 -5.99 -8.70 -6.35
C LEU A 21 -4.70 -8.31 -5.64
N THR A 22 -4.66 -7.13 -5.02
CA THR A 22 -3.48 -6.62 -4.29
C THR A 22 -3.88 -5.72 -3.13
N ASN A 23 -3.77 -6.23 -1.89
CA ASN A 23 -4.01 -5.44 -0.68
C ASN A 23 -2.83 -4.52 -0.30
N ASN A 24 -1.68 -4.66 -0.96
CA ASN A 24 -0.57 -3.70 -0.91
C ASN A 24 -0.15 -3.28 -2.32
N PRO A 25 -0.62 -2.13 -2.84
CA PRO A 25 -0.35 -1.71 -4.20
C PRO A 25 1.08 -1.21 -4.42
N THR A 26 1.95 -1.22 -3.39
CA THR A 26 3.30 -0.63 -3.47
C THR A 26 4.14 -1.23 -4.60
N ALA A 27 4.10 -2.55 -4.79
CA ALA A 27 4.88 -3.21 -5.85
C ALA A 27 4.39 -2.82 -7.25
N ILE A 28 3.07 -2.78 -7.45
CA ILE A 28 2.47 -2.35 -8.73
C ILE A 28 2.81 -0.87 -8.98
N ALA A 29 2.62 0.00 -7.99
CA ALA A 29 2.94 1.41 -8.12
C ALA A 29 4.42 1.63 -8.48
N LEU A 30 5.33 0.83 -7.89
CA LEU A 30 6.75 0.87 -8.22
C LEU A 30 7.03 0.45 -9.66
N HIS A 31 6.40 -0.62 -10.10
CA HIS A 31 6.51 -1.14 -11.46
C HIS A 31 6.03 -0.10 -12.48
N GLU A 32 4.83 0.44 -12.28
CA GLU A 32 4.27 1.48 -13.15
C GLU A 32 5.13 2.75 -13.18
N ALA A 33 5.65 3.19 -12.03
CA ALA A 33 6.56 4.33 -11.97
C ALA A 33 7.86 4.10 -12.77
N LYS A 34 8.40 2.87 -12.77
CA LYS A 34 9.56 2.50 -13.58
C LYS A 34 9.24 2.42 -15.07
N LEU A 35 8.02 2.06 -15.45
CA LEU A 35 7.59 2.09 -16.86
C LEU A 35 7.48 3.53 -17.38
N LEU A 36 6.92 4.44 -16.57
CA LEU A 36 6.80 5.85 -16.92
C LEU A 36 8.16 6.56 -16.94
N TRP A 37 9.03 6.24 -15.97
CA TRP A 37 10.34 6.88 -15.83
C TRP A 37 11.48 5.86 -15.67
N PRO A 38 11.82 5.12 -16.73
CA PRO A 38 12.78 4.00 -16.65
C PRO A 38 14.20 4.42 -16.29
N LYS A 39 14.57 5.67 -16.56
CA LYS A 39 15.90 6.22 -16.27
C LYS A 39 15.97 6.98 -14.94
N GLU A 40 14.84 7.20 -14.28
CA GLU A 40 14.78 7.98 -13.05
C GLU A 40 14.88 7.10 -11.82
N LYS A 41 15.74 7.51 -10.89
CA LYS A 41 15.78 6.89 -9.56
C LYS A 41 14.67 7.47 -8.70
N LEU A 42 13.97 6.56 -8.02
CA LEU A 42 12.96 6.91 -7.04
C LEU A 42 13.61 7.50 -5.80
N GLN A 43 13.07 8.63 -5.36
CA GLN A 43 13.60 9.38 -4.24
C GLN A 43 13.04 8.90 -2.91
N CYS A 44 11.74 8.67 -2.86
CA CYS A 44 11.03 8.26 -1.66
C CYS A 44 9.79 7.45 -2.05
N VAL A 45 9.53 6.39 -1.32
CA VAL A 45 8.33 5.56 -1.40
C VAL A 45 7.80 5.42 0.01
N VAL A 46 6.63 6.00 0.27
CA VAL A 46 5.94 5.87 1.56
C VAL A 46 4.75 4.95 1.38
N SER A 47 4.76 3.82 2.08
CA SER A 47 3.69 2.83 2.06
C SER A 47 2.95 2.89 3.40
N ILE A 48 1.67 3.20 3.37
CA ILE A 48 0.84 3.37 4.57
C ILE A 48 -0.13 2.18 4.65
N GLY A 49 -0.13 1.49 5.79
CA GLY A 49 -1.05 0.40 6.08
C GLY A 49 -2.17 0.84 7.03
N ASN A 50 -3.27 0.09 7.01
CA ASN A 50 -4.46 0.35 7.83
C ASN A 50 -4.33 -0.14 9.29
N GLY A 51 -3.16 -0.68 9.66
CA GLY A 51 -2.87 -1.23 10.97
C GLY A 51 -2.67 -2.74 10.94
N ARG A 52 -1.95 -3.25 11.94
CA ARG A 52 -1.82 -4.68 12.20
C ARG A 52 -2.16 -4.98 13.66
N THR A 53 -2.95 -6.02 13.87
CA THR A 53 -3.15 -6.58 15.21
C THR A 53 -2.11 -7.68 15.41
N VAL A 54 -1.41 -7.66 16.54
CA VAL A 54 -0.61 -8.81 16.97
C VAL A 54 -1.58 -9.72 17.69
N GLU A 55 -2.07 -10.75 17.01
CA GLU A 55 -2.63 -11.89 17.72
C GLU A 55 -1.44 -12.65 18.30
N GLU A 56 -1.41 -12.76 19.63
CA GLU A 56 -0.57 -13.76 20.30
C GLU A 56 -0.90 -15.11 19.63
N PRO A 57 0.09 -15.93 19.25
CA PRO A 57 -0.18 -17.17 18.54
C PRO A 57 -0.84 -18.14 19.52
N GLU A 58 -2.15 -17.99 19.71
CA GLU A 58 -2.98 -19.07 20.19
C GLU A 58 -2.88 -20.14 19.11
N LEU A 59 -2.02 -21.12 19.41
CA LEU A 59 -2.00 -22.43 18.78
C LEU A 59 -3.44 -22.78 18.43
N ILE A 60 -3.72 -22.85 17.12
CA ILE A 60 -5.02 -23.23 16.58
C ILE A 60 -5.34 -24.61 17.15
N GLN A 61 -6.00 -24.65 18.31
CA GLN A 61 -6.63 -25.85 18.79
C GLN A 61 -7.81 -26.04 17.86
N PHE A 62 -7.65 -27.02 16.97
CA PHE A 62 -8.72 -27.65 16.20
C PHE A 62 -9.76 -28.22 17.17
N SER A 63 -10.58 -27.38 17.77
CA SER A 63 -11.81 -27.81 18.42
C SER A 63 -12.87 -27.96 17.33
N LYS A 64 -13.08 -29.22 16.98
CA LYS A 64 -14.39 -29.73 16.55
C LYS A 64 -15.49 -29.10 17.41
N TYR A 65 -16.69 -28.98 16.85
CA TYR A 65 -17.96 -28.52 17.45
C TYR A 65 -18.40 -27.08 17.12
N SER A 66 -19.10 -26.91 16.00
CA SER A 66 -20.57 -26.81 16.02
C SER A 66 -21.12 -26.29 14.69
N SER A 67 -22.01 -27.06 14.11
CA SER A 67 -22.87 -26.71 12.99
C SER A 67 -23.84 -25.59 13.40
N GLY A 68 -23.66 -24.37 12.88
CA GLY A 68 -24.70 -23.34 13.00
C GLY A 68 -24.31 -21.89 12.66
N LEU A 69 -23.09 -21.44 12.96
CA LEU A 69 -22.66 -20.03 12.78
C LEU A 69 -21.54 -19.85 11.74
N ARG A 70 -21.46 -20.78 10.78
CA ARG A 70 -20.32 -20.97 9.88
C ARG A 70 -19.96 -19.77 9.00
N SER A 71 -20.84 -18.80 8.77
CA SER A 71 -20.56 -17.72 7.82
C SER A 71 -19.53 -16.74 8.37
N ARG A 72 -19.80 -16.07 9.50
CA ARG A 72 -19.00 -14.91 9.94
C ARG A 72 -17.56 -15.27 10.32
N GLU A 73 -17.37 -16.44 10.93
CA GLU A 73 -16.05 -16.94 11.32
C GLU A 73 -15.24 -17.43 10.12
N THR A 74 -15.88 -18.12 9.15
CA THR A 74 -15.19 -18.47 7.89
C THR A 74 -14.93 -17.24 7.03
N TRP A 75 -15.77 -16.21 7.07
CA TRP A 75 -15.53 -14.93 6.39
C TRP A 75 -14.32 -14.19 6.96
N LEU A 76 -14.21 -14.09 8.29
CA LEU A 76 -13.01 -13.52 8.95
C LEU A 76 -11.75 -14.33 8.62
N GLN A 77 -11.87 -15.66 8.53
CA GLN A 77 -10.76 -16.52 8.09
C GLN A 77 -10.41 -16.28 6.61
N LEU A 78 -11.39 -16.05 5.74
CA LEU A 78 -11.16 -15.72 4.33
C LEU A 78 -10.55 -14.33 4.16
N GLU A 79 -10.99 -13.31 4.90
CA GLU A 79 -10.34 -11.99 4.92
C GLU A 79 -8.88 -12.12 5.36
N ARG A 80 -8.61 -12.90 6.41
CA ARG A 80 -7.25 -13.20 6.86
C ARG A 80 -6.44 -14.01 5.84
N ILE A 81 -7.05 -14.96 5.14
CA ILE A 81 -6.40 -15.73 4.08
C ILE A 81 -6.17 -14.84 2.86
N ILE A 82 -7.04 -13.90 2.54
CA ILE A 82 -6.85 -12.91 1.47
C ILE A 82 -5.72 -11.95 1.88
N ASP A 83 -5.69 -11.47 3.12
CA ASP A 83 -4.62 -10.64 3.69
C ASP A 83 -3.28 -11.38 3.75
N ALA A 84 -3.30 -12.68 4.05
CA ALA A 84 -2.12 -13.54 4.09
C ALA A 84 -1.67 -14.04 2.70
N ALA A 85 -2.60 -14.20 1.75
CA ALA A 85 -2.32 -14.58 0.36
C ALA A 85 -1.90 -13.38 -0.49
N THR A 86 -2.34 -12.17 -0.13
CA THR A 86 -1.87 -10.87 -0.67
C THR A 86 -0.83 -10.24 0.27
N ASP A 87 0.03 -11.10 0.80
CA ASP A 87 1.04 -10.87 1.83
C ASP A 87 1.69 -9.48 1.76
N THR A 88 1.11 -8.57 2.54
CA THR A 88 1.56 -7.17 2.61
C THR A 88 2.99 -7.07 3.16
N GLU A 89 3.45 -8.09 3.89
CA GLU A 89 4.79 -8.22 4.44
C GLU A 89 5.77 -8.80 3.40
N LYS A 90 5.39 -9.76 2.53
CA LYS A 90 6.26 -10.17 1.39
C LYS A 90 6.56 -9.03 0.44
N VAL A 91 5.57 -8.22 0.08
CA VAL A 91 5.81 -7.01 -0.71
C VAL A 91 6.71 -6.05 0.06
N HIS A 92 6.48 -5.89 1.36
CA HIS A 92 7.33 -5.07 2.22
C HIS A 92 8.80 -5.54 2.22
N TYR A 93 9.06 -6.83 2.40
CA TYR A 93 10.41 -7.43 2.38
C TYR A 93 11.03 -7.38 0.99
N ALA A 94 10.28 -7.68 -0.07
CA ALA A 94 10.78 -7.56 -1.44
C ALA A 94 11.17 -6.12 -1.79
N MET A 95 10.41 -5.13 -1.30
CA MET A 95 10.78 -3.72 -1.45
C MET A 95 11.97 -3.35 -0.59
N LEU A 96 12.08 -3.88 0.63
CA LEU A 96 13.23 -3.66 1.52
C LEU A 96 14.53 -4.20 0.91
N ASP A 97 14.47 -5.36 0.25
CA ASP A 97 15.63 -5.96 -0.43
C ASP A 97 15.98 -5.25 -1.75
N SER A 98 14.98 -4.69 -2.43
CA SER A 98 15.17 -4.05 -3.73
C SER A 98 15.52 -2.56 -3.68
N LEU A 99 15.14 -1.87 -2.60
CA LEU A 99 15.28 -0.41 -2.46
C LEU A 99 16.21 -0.06 -1.31
N PRO A 100 17.03 1.01 -1.45
CA PRO A 100 17.81 1.54 -0.35
C PRO A 100 16.95 1.91 0.87
N ALA A 101 17.50 1.71 2.07
CA ALA A 101 16.79 1.92 3.35
C ALA A 101 16.33 3.38 3.57
N ASP A 102 16.95 4.35 2.88
CA ASP A 102 16.59 5.77 2.90
C ASP A 102 15.51 6.15 1.88
N VAL A 103 15.07 5.20 1.05
CA VAL A 103 14.06 5.43 0.00
C VAL A 103 12.71 4.85 0.40
N TYR A 104 12.65 3.72 1.09
CA TYR A 104 11.38 3.03 1.38
C TYR A 104 10.96 3.11 2.85
N PHE A 105 9.78 3.69 3.09
CA PHE A 105 9.21 3.88 4.42
C PHE A 105 7.84 3.22 4.54
N ARG A 106 7.75 2.13 5.32
CA ARG A 106 6.47 1.49 5.68
C ARG A 106 5.93 2.03 7.00
N LEU A 107 4.75 2.63 6.99
CA LEU A 107 4.03 3.09 8.17
C LEU A 107 2.83 2.18 8.37
N ASN A 108 2.88 1.29 9.36
CA ASN A 108 1.79 0.38 9.67
C ASN A 108 1.60 0.35 11.20
N PRO A 109 0.58 1.05 11.73
CA PRO A 109 0.36 1.14 13.17
C PRO A 109 -0.03 -0.21 13.78
N TYR A 110 0.32 -0.41 15.05
CA TYR A 110 -0.21 -1.55 15.80
C TYR A 110 -1.55 -1.15 16.41
N MET A 111 -2.55 -1.97 16.18
CA MET A 111 -3.90 -1.75 16.70
C MET A 111 -4.11 -2.57 17.97
N SER A 112 -4.80 -1.99 18.95
CA SER A 112 -5.12 -2.68 20.21
C SER A 112 -6.16 -3.79 20.07
N HIS A 113 -7.00 -3.70 19.03
CA HIS A 113 -8.06 -4.67 18.76
C HIS A 113 -8.09 -5.05 17.29
N THR A 114 -8.62 -6.24 17.00
CA THR A 114 -9.00 -6.63 15.64
C THR A 114 -10.31 -5.95 15.27
N TYR A 115 -10.27 -5.13 14.22
CA TYR A 115 -11.43 -4.42 13.70
C TYR A 115 -11.90 -5.05 12.39
N THR A 116 -13.21 -5.10 12.16
CA THR A 116 -13.76 -5.51 10.87
C THR A 116 -13.76 -4.35 9.89
N LEU A 117 -13.74 -4.64 8.59
CA LEU A 117 -13.73 -3.61 7.55
C LEU A 117 -14.97 -2.70 7.58
N ASP A 118 -16.10 -3.23 8.06
CA ASP A 118 -17.38 -2.54 8.16
C ASP A 118 -17.63 -1.89 9.54
N GLU A 119 -16.58 -1.74 10.36
CA GLU A 119 -16.70 -1.13 11.67
C GLU A 119 -17.08 0.36 11.57
N THR A 120 -18.16 0.73 12.25
CA THR A 120 -18.73 2.09 12.21
C THR A 120 -18.96 2.68 13.61
N ASP A 121 -18.66 1.93 14.67
CA ASP A 121 -18.77 2.45 16.03
C ASP A 121 -17.77 3.57 16.29
N SER A 122 -18.31 4.76 16.58
CA SER A 122 -17.55 5.95 16.96
C SER A 122 -16.50 5.72 18.05
N LYS A 123 -16.78 4.86 19.03
CA LYS A 123 -15.83 4.57 20.12
C LYS A 123 -14.61 3.79 19.63
N LYS A 124 -14.84 2.81 18.76
CA LYS A 124 -13.78 1.99 18.16
C LYS A 124 -12.96 2.80 17.16
N LEU A 125 -13.60 3.67 16.38
CA LEU A 125 -12.89 4.60 15.50
C LEU A 125 -12.03 5.59 16.30
N ALA A 126 -12.53 6.10 17.42
CA ALA A 126 -11.74 6.95 18.32
C ALA A 126 -10.52 6.19 18.89
N GLN A 127 -10.69 4.92 19.23
CA GLN A 127 -9.58 4.07 19.67
C GLN A 127 -8.54 3.87 18.57
N MET A 128 -8.94 3.56 17.33
CA MET A 128 -8.02 3.46 16.19
C MET A 128 -7.20 4.75 16.00
N GLN A 129 -7.84 5.92 16.15
CA GLN A 129 -7.15 7.19 16.06
C GLN A 129 -6.12 7.39 17.18
N GLU A 130 -6.43 6.95 18.40
CA GLU A 130 -5.48 7.03 19.50
C GLU A 130 -4.29 6.07 19.29
N ASP A 131 -4.54 4.84 18.84
CA ASP A 131 -3.51 3.87 18.49
C ASP A 131 -2.58 4.43 17.40
N ALA A 132 -3.14 5.07 16.37
CA ALA A 132 -2.39 5.75 15.32
C ALA A 132 -1.55 6.93 15.87
N LYS A 133 -2.11 7.76 16.76
CA LYS A 133 -1.36 8.85 17.41
C LYS A 133 -0.20 8.32 18.24
N GLN A 134 -0.42 7.23 18.98
CA GLN A 134 0.64 6.57 19.75
C GLN A 134 1.75 6.03 18.83
N TYR A 135 1.38 5.42 17.71
CA TYR A 135 2.35 4.96 16.71
C TYR A 135 3.18 6.11 16.15
N VAL A 136 2.55 7.24 15.80
CA VAL A 136 3.26 8.44 15.33
C VAL A 136 4.22 8.95 16.40
N ARG A 137 3.80 8.98 17.67
CA ARG A 137 4.66 9.41 18.79
C ARG A 137 5.87 8.49 18.99
N LYS A 138 5.70 7.17 18.85
CA LYS A 138 6.79 6.18 18.96
C LYS A 138 7.74 6.23 17.76
N ASN A 139 7.21 6.46 16.56
CA ASN A 139 7.97 6.41 15.30
C ASN A 139 8.29 7.79 14.72
N LYS A 140 8.35 8.84 15.55
CA LYS A 140 8.63 10.22 15.11
C LYS A 140 9.87 10.31 14.22
N ASN A 141 10.95 9.63 14.58
CA ASN A 141 12.20 9.66 13.82
C ASN A 141 12.03 9.09 12.42
N LYS A 142 11.27 7.99 12.27
CA LYS A 142 10.99 7.36 10.97
C LYS A 142 10.15 8.29 10.09
N ILE A 143 9.12 8.91 10.66
CA ILE A 143 8.25 9.85 9.95
C ILE A 143 9.04 11.10 9.54
N HIS A 144 9.89 11.62 10.43
CA HIS A 144 10.73 12.76 10.14
C HIS A 144 11.76 12.45 9.05
N SER A 145 12.34 11.25 9.05
CA SER A 145 13.24 10.79 7.98
C SER A 145 12.52 10.71 6.64
N ALA A 146 11.31 10.14 6.61
CA ALA A 146 10.48 10.09 5.41
C ALA A 146 10.13 11.51 4.90
N ALA A 147 9.75 12.42 5.81
CA ALA A 147 9.43 13.81 5.49
C ALA A 147 10.65 14.55 4.92
N ASN A 148 11.82 14.40 5.54
CA ASN A 148 13.06 14.98 5.04
C ASN A 148 13.39 14.49 3.64
N GLN A 149 13.21 13.19 3.38
CA GLN A 149 13.46 12.62 2.06
C GLN A 149 12.44 13.11 1.01
N LEU A 150 11.18 13.32 1.40
CA LEU A 150 10.15 13.87 0.51
C LEU A 150 10.43 15.34 0.13
N VAL A 151 10.91 16.15 1.08
CA VAL A 151 11.16 17.59 0.87
C VAL A 151 12.54 17.85 0.25
N LYS A 152 13.42 16.84 0.23
CA LYS A 152 14.76 16.96 -0.33
C LYS A 152 14.71 17.46 -1.78
N GLU A 153 15.40 18.57 -2.03
CA GLU A 153 15.50 19.10 -3.38
C GLU A 153 16.26 18.14 -4.30
N PRO A 154 15.83 18.02 -5.58
CA PRO A 154 16.58 17.26 -6.55
C PRO A 154 17.95 17.91 -6.77
N VAL A 155 19.00 17.09 -6.76
CA VAL A 155 20.37 17.55 -7.05
C VAL A 155 20.39 18.32 -8.37
N LEU A 156 21.09 19.45 -8.44
CA LEU A 156 21.17 20.33 -9.63
C LEU A 156 21.44 19.55 -10.94
N HIS A 157 22.29 18.53 -10.88
CA HIS A 157 22.57 17.63 -12.00
C HIS A 157 21.32 16.87 -12.49
N LYS A 158 20.43 16.45 -11.59
CA LYS A 158 19.15 15.81 -11.93
C LYS A 158 18.20 16.79 -12.62
N HIS A 159 18.17 18.05 -12.19
CA HIS A 159 17.38 19.10 -12.85
C HIS A 159 17.90 19.38 -14.27
N LEU A 160 19.21 19.51 -14.43
CA LEU A 160 19.84 19.67 -15.75
C LEU A 160 19.57 18.47 -16.67
N MET A 161 19.72 17.25 -16.18
CA MET A 161 19.45 16.03 -16.96
C MET A 161 17.97 15.92 -17.36
N ARG A 162 17.03 16.30 -16.48
CA ARG A 162 15.60 16.37 -16.79
C ARG A 162 15.29 17.37 -17.89
N ASN A 163 15.91 18.55 -17.84
CA ASN A 163 15.75 19.59 -18.87
C ASN A 163 16.34 19.14 -20.22
N LEU A 164 17.46 18.41 -20.21
CA LEU A 164 18.06 17.85 -21.43
C LEU A 164 17.22 16.72 -22.03
N VAL A 165 16.68 15.81 -21.21
CA VAL A 165 15.82 14.71 -21.67
C VAL A 165 14.49 15.23 -22.20
N SER A 166 13.87 16.19 -21.53
CA SER A 166 12.63 16.84 -22.01
C SER A 166 12.87 17.59 -23.32
N TRP A 167 13.98 18.34 -23.44
CA TRP A 167 14.34 19.01 -24.69
C TRP A 167 14.60 18.05 -25.85
N ASN A 168 15.23 16.90 -25.59
CA ASN A 168 15.42 15.86 -26.61
C ASN A 168 14.09 15.20 -27.01
N HIS A 169 13.18 14.98 -26.07
CA HIS A 169 11.84 14.46 -26.37
C HIS A 169 11.01 15.46 -27.19
N GLU A 170 11.03 16.74 -26.83
CA GLU A 170 10.39 17.81 -27.60
C GLU A 170 10.97 17.87 -29.02
N LYS A 171 12.30 17.84 -29.18
CA LYS A 171 12.93 17.81 -30.50
C LYS A 171 12.57 16.58 -31.34
N GLN A 172 12.38 15.41 -30.73
CA GLN A 172 11.90 14.23 -31.44
C GLN A 172 10.45 14.37 -31.91
N LEU A 173 9.59 14.97 -31.08
CA LEU A 173 8.18 15.21 -31.43
C LEU A 173 8.03 16.31 -32.50
N PHE A 174 8.80 17.39 -32.43
CA PHE A 174 8.78 18.49 -33.39
C PHE A 174 9.62 18.23 -34.66
N GLY A 175 10.62 17.34 -34.60
CA GLY A 175 11.45 16.94 -35.75
C GLY A 175 10.79 15.92 -36.68
N SER A 176 9.76 15.21 -36.21
CA SER A 176 9.00 14.24 -37.01
C SER A 176 7.83 14.87 -37.81
N GLY A 177 7.63 16.19 -37.69
CA GLY A 177 6.51 16.93 -38.29
C GLY A 177 6.75 17.54 -39.68
N TYR A 178 7.94 17.38 -40.27
CA TYR A 178 8.24 17.89 -41.61
C TYR A 178 8.86 16.80 -42.48
N ASN A 179 8.02 15.93 -43.02
CA ASN A 179 8.27 15.15 -44.24
C ASN A 179 6.90 14.77 -44.84
N ILE A 180 6.29 15.73 -45.54
CA ILE A 180 5.34 15.51 -46.63
C ILE A 180 5.80 16.41 -47.77
#